data_AF-A0A9P3E169-F1
#
_entry.id   AF-A0A9P3E169-F1
#
_cell.length_a   1.000
_cell.length_b   1.000
_cell.length_c   1.000
_cell.angle_alpha   90.00
_cell.angle_beta   90.00
_cell.angle_gamma   90.00
#
_symmetry.space_group_name_H-M   'P 1'
#
loop_
_entity.id
_entity.type
_entity.pdbx_description
1 polymer ?
#
loop_
_entity_poly.entity_id
_entity_poly.type
_entity_poly.pdbx_seq_one_letter_code
_entity_poly.pdbx_strand_id
1 'polypeptide(L)'
;MPSSMLTPPDSAPSSPIASKPTFSFLSPGQNHAPSSPVAKDEAKSYTHSLLNLADSVTSTFTSSLSSFSYPPLVSASRAAILAMMNHSIAYGRLKLLMAEPNGVFVFPSYDVKPRKDREEVAEIRVIRDTFWLRLVTLGDLGFAEAYMAGLQGEYTPLRQAPDSTPVLTWLEQTFIRSRPALESSHISGVSTIPSRLFSLITSLTNSRFANTISNSISNIRAHYDLSNGMFSAFLSRDMTYSCAIFPELDADLAEGVDEGMNGAIGLTRVGGAIHKSTKALEGVGAGPTSGGEDPLEQAQLAKIRHIIRKADIRPGHRVLEIGSGWGSFAIEAVRSTSCTVDTITLSSQQKALAEERIRAAGLAGRIRVWLMDYRALPESWKGAFDRVVSIEMLEAVGKEFIGGYFSVLDQALNASGVACIQVITIPESRFEKYQREVDFIRKWIFPGGFLPTVSFVVDAIRTGSKDRLVVDSISNIGPHYARTLREWRRRFLHAFHDRVEPALRSEHPEMTDADIEVFKRKWIYYFCYCEVGFSERVLGDHIITMAREGNAEYGCTTFE
;
A
#
# COMPACT_ATOMS: atom_id res chain seq x y z
N MET A 1 43.60 54.26 -19.43
CA MET A 1 44.00 53.43 -20.58
C MET A 1 43.45 52.03 -20.36
N PRO A 2 42.82 51.43 -21.39
CA PRO A 2 41.35 51.51 -21.52
C PRO A 2 40.71 50.12 -21.73
N SER A 3 39.40 49.94 -21.50
CA SER A 3 38.30 49.89 -22.51
C SER A 3 37.48 48.61 -22.19
N SER A 4 36.17 48.47 -22.38
CA SER A 4 35.05 49.29 -22.86
C SER A 4 33.78 48.47 -22.61
N MET A 5 32.77 49.03 -21.94
CA MET A 5 31.41 49.36 -22.45
C MET A 5 30.65 48.25 -23.19
N LEU A 6 29.40 47.98 -22.77
CA LEU A 6 28.20 48.62 -23.36
C LEU A 6 26.90 48.14 -22.67
N THR A 7 26.09 49.13 -22.30
CA THR A 7 24.68 49.05 -21.86
C THR A 7 23.73 48.78 -23.03
N PRO A 8 22.50 48.27 -22.78
CA PRO A 8 21.47 48.06 -23.81
C PRO A 8 20.53 49.27 -23.96
N PRO A 9 19.85 49.45 -25.12
CA PRO A 9 18.78 50.43 -25.26
C PRO A 9 17.37 49.81 -25.32
N ASP A 10 16.41 50.53 -24.75
CA ASP A 10 14.96 50.38 -24.92
C ASP A 10 14.50 50.67 -26.35
N SER A 11 13.46 49.97 -26.82
CA SER A 11 12.22 50.54 -27.40
C SER A 11 11.42 49.52 -28.23
N ALA A 12 10.11 49.43 -27.97
CA ALA A 12 9.07 48.84 -28.83
C ALA A 12 8.46 49.95 -29.73
N PRO A 13 7.45 49.75 -30.62
CA PRO A 13 6.71 48.53 -30.99
C PRO A 13 6.37 48.37 -32.51
N SER A 14 5.74 47.26 -32.91
CA SER A 14 4.53 47.24 -33.76
C SER A 14 3.91 45.84 -33.84
N SER A 15 2.60 45.75 -33.56
CA SER A 15 1.69 44.60 -33.79
C SER A 15 1.04 44.75 -35.20
N PRO A 16 0.00 43.98 -35.64
CA PRO A 16 -0.72 42.84 -35.03
C PRO A 16 -1.10 41.68 -35.99
N ILE A 17 -1.46 40.48 -35.48
CA ILE A 17 -2.58 39.66 -36.00
C ILE A 17 -3.25 38.91 -34.84
N ALA A 18 -4.58 38.92 -34.86
CA ALA A 18 -5.53 38.57 -33.82
C ALA A 18 -5.91 37.07 -33.74
N SER A 19 -6.30 36.62 -32.54
CA SER A 19 -7.63 36.03 -32.30
C SER A 19 -7.82 35.74 -30.80
N LYS A 20 -8.83 36.35 -30.20
CA LYS A 20 -9.37 36.02 -28.87
C LYS A 20 -10.72 35.34 -29.07
N PRO A 21 -11.09 34.33 -28.27
CA PRO A 21 -12.48 34.10 -27.91
C PRO A 21 -12.80 34.90 -26.64
N THR A 22 -13.76 35.81 -26.79
CA THR A 22 -14.46 36.54 -25.74
C THR A 22 -15.42 35.59 -25.01
N PHE A 23 -15.39 35.55 -23.68
CA PHE A 23 -16.52 35.09 -22.88
C PHE A 23 -17.01 36.26 -22.03
N SER A 24 -18.28 36.62 -22.24
CA SER A 24 -18.95 37.73 -21.56
C SER A 24 -19.43 37.32 -20.17
N PHE A 25 -19.21 38.21 -19.21
CA PHE A 25 -19.78 38.17 -17.87
C PHE A 25 -21.30 38.38 -17.91
N LEU A 26 -22.05 37.57 -17.16
CA LEU A 26 -23.39 37.88 -16.69
C LEU A 26 -23.42 37.76 -15.15
N SER A 27 -23.96 38.79 -14.52
CA SER A 27 -24.17 38.96 -13.07
C SER A 27 -25.40 38.18 -12.56
N PRO A 28 -25.60 38.06 -11.22
CA PRO A 28 -26.10 36.85 -10.59
C PRO A 28 -27.64 36.80 -10.43
N GLY A 29 -28.20 35.60 -10.55
CA GLY A 29 -29.62 35.33 -10.28
C GLY A 29 -29.88 33.86 -9.93
N GLN A 30 -30.25 33.63 -8.66
CA GLN A 30 -31.14 32.60 -8.11
C GLN A 30 -30.89 31.10 -8.38
N ASN A 31 -30.60 30.40 -7.27
CA ASN A 31 -30.90 29.01 -6.92
C ASN A 31 -31.67 28.16 -7.94
N HIS A 32 -31.05 27.06 -8.40
CA HIS A 32 -31.64 25.72 -8.39
C HIS A 32 -30.52 24.68 -8.58
N ALA A 33 -30.46 23.69 -7.69
CA ALA A 33 -29.52 22.57 -7.76
C ALA A 33 -29.89 21.64 -8.94
N PRO A 34 -28.95 21.26 -9.82
CA PRO A 34 -29.20 20.18 -10.77
C PRO A 34 -28.77 18.84 -10.15
N SER A 35 -29.75 17.98 -9.87
CA SER A 35 -29.56 16.55 -9.67
C SER A 35 -29.00 15.94 -10.96
N SER A 36 -27.74 15.53 -10.96
CA SER A 36 -27.09 14.92 -12.13
C SER A 36 -27.33 13.41 -12.18
N PRO A 37 -27.80 12.83 -13.30
CA PRO A 37 -28.03 11.40 -13.46
C PRO A 37 -26.75 10.72 -13.95
N VAL A 38 -25.71 10.62 -13.11
CA VAL A 38 -24.43 9.97 -13.47
C VAL A 38 -24.22 8.65 -12.73
N ALA A 39 -24.99 8.38 -11.67
CA ALA A 39 -24.70 7.27 -10.74
C ALA A 39 -25.03 5.85 -11.25
N LYS A 40 -25.69 5.66 -12.40
CA LYS A 40 -26.19 4.33 -12.83
C LYS A 40 -25.34 3.59 -13.86
N ASP A 41 -24.50 4.28 -14.65
CA ASP A 41 -23.69 3.62 -15.68
C ASP A 41 -22.24 3.32 -15.27
N GLU A 42 -21.70 3.99 -14.24
CA GLU A 42 -20.33 3.72 -13.75
C GLU A 42 -20.24 2.48 -12.86
N ALA A 43 -21.30 2.13 -12.13
CA ALA A 43 -21.36 0.91 -11.30
C ALA A 43 -21.18 -0.37 -12.14
N LYS A 44 -21.60 -0.35 -13.41
CA LYS A 44 -21.44 -1.48 -14.35
C LYS A 44 -19.98 -1.72 -14.76
N SER A 45 -19.13 -0.71 -14.66
CA SER A 45 -17.70 -0.80 -15.05
C SER A 45 -16.92 -1.75 -14.11
N TYR A 46 -17.36 -1.88 -12.86
CA TYR A 46 -16.65 -2.67 -11.84
C TYR A 46 -17.24 -4.05 -11.56
N THR A 47 -18.54 -4.28 -11.78
CA THR A 47 -19.06 -5.64 -11.98
C THR A 47 -18.16 -6.37 -12.99
N HIS A 48 -17.78 -5.70 -14.09
CA HIS A 48 -16.85 -6.28 -15.06
C HIS A 48 -15.40 -6.47 -14.53
N SER A 49 -14.88 -5.69 -13.58
CA SER A 49 -13.50 -5.84 -13.09
C SER A 49 -13.34 -6.94 -12.03
N LEU A 50 -14.35 -7.18 -11.19
CA LEU A 50 -14.39 -8.29 -10.24
C LEU A 50 -14.84 -9.60 -10.90
N LEU A 51 -15.78 -9.55 -11.85
CA LEU A 51 -16.15 -10.71 -12.69
C LEU A 51 -14.98 -11.16 -13.58
N ASN A 52 -14.18 -10.22 -14.08
CA ASN A 52 -12.96 -10.55 -14.81
C ASN A 52 -11.82 -11.02 -13.90
N LEU A 53 -11.98 -11.27 -12.59
CA LEU A 53 -10.84 -11.73 -11.78
C LEU A 53 -10.54 -13.21 -12.04
N ALA A 54 -11.53 -14.10 -11.92
CA ALA A 54 -11.36 -15.48 -12.36
C ALA A 54 -11.18 -15.52 -13.89
N ASP A 55 -11.96 -14.74 -14.65
CA ASP A 55 -11.89 -14.74 -16.10
C ASP A 55 -10.63 -14.04 -16.65
N SER A 56 -9.95 -13.11 -16.00
CA SER A 56 -8.66 -12.55 -16.49
C SER A 56 -7.48 -13.38 -16.03
N VAL A 57 -7.51 -13.89 -14.78
CA VAL A 57 -6.51 -14.84 -14.28
C VAL A 57 -6.54 -16.14 -15.11
N THR A 58 -7.73 -16.55 -15.57
CA THR A 58 -7.96 -17.76 -16.34
C THR A 58 -8.00 -17.51 -17.86
N SER A 59 -8.71 -16.51 -18.40
CA SER A 59 -8.82 -16.29 -19.85
C SER A 59 -7.64 -15.55 -20.49
N THR A 60 -7.11 -14.47 -19.89
CA THR A 60 -6.03 -13.67 -20.51
C THR A 60 -4.77 -14.52 -20.70
N PHE A 61 -4.48 -15.40 -19.73
CA PHE A 61 -3.30 -16.25 -19.76
C PHE A 61 -3.57 -17.67 -20.23
N THR A 62 -4.71 -18.30 -19.90
CA THR A 62 -4.94 -19.70 -20.34
C THR A 62 -5.50 -19.81 -21.75
N SER A 63 -6.07 -18.75 -22.34
CA SER A 63 -6.30 -18.72 -23.80
C SER A 63 -4.98 -18.59 -24.56
N SER A 64 -4.05 -17.76 -24.09
CA SER A 64 -2.71 -17.62 -24.68
C SER A 64 -1.81 -18.83 -24.43
N LEU A 65 -1.80 -19.41 -23.22
CA LEU A 65 -0.95 -20.56 -22.85
C LEU A 65 -1.54 -21.92 -23.22
N SER A 66 -2.86 -22.09 -23.38
CA SER A 66 -3.40 -23.35 -23.89
C SER A 66 -2.90 -23.61 -25.32
N SER A 67 -2.71 -22.55 -26.12
CA SER A 67 -2.00 -22.61 -27.40
C SER A 67 -0.48 -22.84 -27.28
N PHE A 68 0.14 -22.56 -26.12
CA PHE A 68 1.58 -22.73 -25.86
C PHE A 68 1.93 -23.85 -24.87
N SER A 69 0.99 -24.72 -24.49
CA SER A 69 1.23 -25.88 -23.61
C SER A 69 1.95 -27.01 -24.35
N TYR A 70 3.02 -26.64 -25.05
CA TYR A 70 3.93 -27.54 -25.73
C TYR A 70 4.79 -28.23 -24.66
N PRO A 71 4.70 -29.57 -24.48
CA PRO A 71 5.39 -30.26 -23.40
C PRO A 71 6.90 -29.99 -23.30
N PRO A 72 7.64 -29.83 -24.43
CA PRO A 72 9.05 -29.43 -24.37
C PRO A 72 9.27 -28.02 -23.81
N LEU A 73 8.38 -27.06 -24.10
CA LEU A 73 8.49 -25.70 -23.55
C LEU A 73 8.27 -25.71 -22.04
N VAL A 74 7.24 -26.42 -21.56
CA VAL A 74 6.99 -26.62 -20.13
C VAL A 74 8.20 -27.26 -19.44
N SER A 75 8.75 -28.33 -20.03
CA SER A 75 9.89 -29.02 -19.44
C SER A 75 11.14 -28.14 -19.39
N ALA A 76 11.39 -27.33 -20.42
CA ALA A 76 12.47 -26.36 -20.44
C ALA A 76 12.27 -25.26 -19.40
N SER A 77 11.06 -24.69 -19.29
CA SER A 77 10.72 -23.70 -18.28
C SER A 77 10.90 -24.24 -16.87
N ARG A 78 10.44 -25.47 -16.61
CA ARG A 78 10.65 -26.15 -15.33
C ARG A 78 12.14 -26.31 -15.03
N ALA A 79 12.92 -26.86 -15.96
CA ALA A 79 14.36 -27.05 -15.76
C ALA A 79 15.07 -25.72 -15.44
N ALA A 80 14.71 -24.64 -16.13
CA ALA A 80 15.26 -23.31 -15.88
C ALA A 80 14.92 -22.78 -14.47
N ILE A 81 13.67 -22.91 -14.02
CA ILE A 81 13.25 -22.48 -12.68
C ILE A 81 13.93 -23.31 -11.59
N LEU A 82 13.97 -24.64 -11.73
CA LEU A 82 14.61 -25.50 -10.75
C LEU A 82 16.11 -25.20 -10.63
N ALA A 83 16.79 -25.00 -11.77
CA ALA A 83 18.20 -24.60 -11.77
C ALA A 83 18.41 -23.24 -11.07
N MET A 84 17.57 -22.25 -11.39
CA MET A 84 17.59 -20.94 -10.75
C MET A 84 17.39 -21.06 -9.22
N MET A 85 16.35 -21.77 -8.77
CA MET A 85 16.04 -21.94 -7.35
C MET A 85 17.21 -22.57 -6.58
N ASN A 86 17.92 -23.53 -7.18
CA ASN A 86 19.06 -24.18 -6.55
C ASN A 86 20.25 -23.23 -6.29
N HIS A 87 20.45 -22.25 -7.18
CA HIS A 87 21.49 -21.24 -7.01
C HIS A 87 21.04 -20.07 -6.14
N SER A 88 19.73 -19.81 -6.08
CA SER A 88 19.18 -18.61 -5.46
C SER A 88 18.86 -18.82 -3.99
N ILE A 89 18.29 -19.97 -3.61
CA ILE A 89 17.84 -20.21 -2.23
C ILE A 89 19.07 -20.49 -1.36
N ALA A 90 19.55 -19.43 -0.71
CA ALA A 90 20.71 -19.47 0.19
C ALA A 90 20.31 -19.59 1.68
N TYR A 91 19.04 -19.37 2.00
CA TYR A 91 18.49 -19.38 3.35
C TYR A 91 17.28 -20.32 3.45
N GLY A 92 17.25 -21.13 4.50
CA GLY A 92 16.21 -22.14 4.74
C GLY A 92 16.17 -23.26 3.67
N ARG A 93 15.11 -24.08 3.71
CA ARG A 93 14.87 -25.18 2.76
C ARG A 93 13.50 -25.04 2.08
N LEU A 94 13.46 -25.10 0.76
CA LEU A 94 12.20 -25.17 0.00
C LEU A 94 12.03 -26.57 -0.59
N LYS A 95 10.90 -27.21 -0.30
CA LYS A 95 10.45 -28.45 -0.93
C LYS A 95 9.38 -28.15 -1.97
N LEU A 96 9.59 -28.58 -3.21
CA LEU A 96 8.57 -28.56 -4.26
C LEU A 96 8.06 -29.98 -4.50
N LEU A 97 6.78 -30.20 -4.22
CA LEU A 97 6.08 -31.44 -4.53
C LEU A 97 5.38 -31.31 -5.89
N MET A 98 5.52 -32.30 -6.76
CA MET A 98 4.75 -32.37 -8.01
C MET A 98 4.01 -33.70 -8.08
N ALA A 99 3.01 -33.78 -8.95
CA ALA A 99 2.39 -35.05 -9.28
C ALA A 99 3.40 -36.00 -9.95
N GLU A 100 3.30 -37.29 -9.63
CA GLU A 100 4.06 -38.35 -10.30
C GLU A 100 3.91 -38.26 -11.83
N PRO A 101 4.98 -38.44 -12.63
CA PRO A 101 6.29 -39.03 -12.28
C PRO A 101 7.36 -38.00 -11.87
N ASN A 102 6.98 -36.74 -11.61
CA ASN A 102 7.95 -35.65 -11.56
C ASN A 102 8.73 -35.56 -10.23
N GLY A 103 8.24 -36.18 -9.15
CA GLY A 103 8.95 -36.32 -7.87
C GLY A 103 8.99 -35.06 -6.99
N VAL A 104 9.90 -35.07 -6.01
CA VAL A 104 10.11 -34.01 -5.01
C VAL A 104 11.46 -33.33 -5.25
N PHE A 105 11.48 -32.00 -5.32
CA PHE A 105 12.72 -31.21 -5.36
C PHE A 105 12.95 -30.49 -4.04
N VAL A 106 14.19 -30.45 -3.57
CA VAL A 106 14.58 -29.76 -2.33
C VAL A 106 15.69 -28.77 -2.63
N PHE A 107 15.55 -27.54 -2.13
CA PHE A 107 16.49 -26.45 -2.34
C PHE A 107 16.97 -25.88 -1.00
N PRO A 108 18.26 -25.56 -0.86
CA PRO A 108 19.34 -25.91 -1.79
C PRO A 108 19.56 -27.44 -1.84
N SER A 109 20.05 -27.95 -2.97
CA SER A 109 20.27 -29.38 -3.21
C SER A 109 21.49 -29.98 -2.48
N TYR A 110 22.23 -29.15 -1.73
CA TYR A 110 23.43 -29.55 -1.00
C TYR A 110 23.18 -29.51 0.51
N ASP A 111 23.90 -30.36 1.25
CA ASP A 111 23.78 -30.47 2.71
C ASP A 111 24.29 -29.20 3.39
N VAL A 112 23.36 -28.27 3.66
CA VAL A 112 23.66 -27.11 4.50
C VAL A 112 23.78 -27.63 5.93
N LYS A 113 24.99 -27.58 6.51
CA LYS A 113 25.16 -27.82 7.96
C LYS A 113 24.17 -26.90 8.69
N PRO A 114 23.22 -27.44 9.48
CA PRO A 114 22.28 -26.60 10.20
C PRO A 114 23.08 -25.65 11.07
N ARG A 115 22.95 -24.34 10.81
CA ARG A 115 23.32 -23.37 11.84
C ARG A 115 22.43 -23.68 13.04
N LYS A 116 23.06 -23.75 14.21
CA LYS A 116 22.44 -24.16 15.48
C LYS A 116 20.99 -23.69 15.56
N ASP A 117 20.14 -24.68 15.80
CA ASP A 117 18.76 -24.60 16.25
C ASP A 117 17.73 -24.23 15.16
N ARG A 118 17.30 -25.28 14.41
CA ARG A 118 16.07 -25.44 13.59
C ARG A 118 16.22 -25.24 12.06
N GLU A 119 15.82 -26.26 11.30
CA GLU A 119 15.69 -26.17 9.84
C GLU A 119 14.34 -25.52 9.49
N GLU A 120 14.36 -24.30 8.96
CA GLU A 120 13.18 -23.68 8.36
C GLU A 120 12.90 -24.35 7.01
N VAL A 121 11.81 -25.14 6.93
CA VAL A 121 11.40 -25.83 5.70
C VAL A 121 10.04 -25.30 5.26
N ALA A 122 9.95 -24.78 4.03
CA ALA A 122 8.67 -24.53 3.37
C ALA A 122 8.39 -25.59 2.30
N GLU A 123 7.12 -25.87 2.07
CA GLU A 123 6.67 -26.85 1.08
C GLU A 123 5.62 -26.23 0.15
N ILE A 124 5.79 -26.40 -1.16
CA ILE A 124 4.84 -25.98 -2.19
C ILE A 124 4.52 -27.19 -3.05
N ARG A 125 3.23 -27.44 -3.26
CA ARG A 125 2.77 -28.44 -4.23
C ARG A 125 2.35 -27.77 -5.54
N VAL A 126 3.01 -28.15 -6.62
CA VAL A 126 2.71 -27.71 -7.99
C VAL A 126 1.74 -28.70 -8.63
N ILE A 127 0.62 -28.20 -9.12
CA ILE A 127 -0.52 -29.04 -9.59
C ILE A 127 -0.68 -28.94 -11.09
N ARG A 128 -0.41 -27.76 -11.65
CA ARG A 128 -0.54 -27.49 -13.07
C ARG A 128 0.81 -27.02 -13.59
N ASP A 129 1.23 -27.62 -14.68
CA ASP A 129 2.48 -27.30 -15.36
C ASP A 129 2.56 -25.85 -15.88
N THR A 130 1.40 -25.21 -16.06
CA THR A 130 1.30 -23.77 -16.36
C THR A 130 1.97 -22.90 -15.29
N PHE A 131 2.20 -23.41 -14.07
CA PHE A 131 2.98 -22.77 -13.03
C PHE A 131 4.39 -22.39 -13.51
N TRP A 132 5.08 -23.31 -14.18
CA TRP A 132 6.46 -23.09 -14.64
C TRP A 132 6.52 -22.02 -15.73
N LEU A 133 5.54 -22.03 -16.64
CA LEU A 133 5.40 -21.01 -17.67
C LEU A 133 5.14 -19.63 -17.05
N ARG A 134 4.26 -19.55 -16.04
CA ARG A 134 3.98 -18.30 -15.31
C ARG A 134 5.22 -17.75 -14.61
N LEU A 135 5.97 -18.59 -13.90
CA LEU A 135 7.20 -18.15 -13.23
C LEU A 135 8.25 -17.63 -14.21
N VAL A 136 8.48 -18.34 -15.32
CA VAL A 136 9.47 -17.91 -16.33
C VAL A 136 9.03 -16.64 -17.05
N THR A 137 7.74 -16.40 -17.23
CA THR A 137 7.24 -15.26 -18.02
C THR A 137 6.97 -14.02 -17.19
N LEU A 138 6.52 -14.18 -15.95
CA LEU A 138 6.01 -13.10 -15.10
C LEU A 138 6.73 -13.00 -13.75
N GLY A 139 7.71 -13.86 -13.46
CA GLY A 139 8.48 -13.80 -12.23
C GLY A 139 7.62 -13.93 -10.97
N ASP A 140 7.78 -12.98 -10.05
CA ASP A 140 7.02 -12.87 -8.79
C ASP A 140 5.52 -12.71 -9.02
N LEU A 141 5.13 -11.90 -10.01
CA LEU A 141 3.74 -11.75 -10.41
C LEU A 141 3.13 -13.07 -10.91
N GLY A 142 3.92 -13.88 -11.61
CA GLY A 142 3.52 -15.21 -12.07
C GLY A 142 3.26 -16.18 -10.92
N PHE A 143 4.05 -16.08 -9.85
CA PHE A 143 3.84 -16.84 -8.62
C PHE A 143 2.51 -16.43 -7.95
N ALA A 144 2.29 -15.12 -7.78
CA ALA A 144 1.07 -14.59 -7.18
C ALA A 144 -0.19 -15.04 -7.95
N GLU A 145 -0.17 -14.98 -9.28
CA GLU A 145 -1.29 -15.44 -10.12
C GLU A 145 -1.49 -16.96 -10.05
N ALA A 146 -0.42 -17.74 -9.92
CA ALA A 146 -0.55 -19.17 -9.67
C ALA A 146 -1.17 -19.46 -8.30
N TYR A 147 -0.81 -18.71 -7.27
CA TYR A 147 -1.39 -18.83 -5.93
C TYR A 147 -2.90 -18.51 -5.95
N MET A 148 -3.27 -17.39 -6.58
CA MET A 148 -4.67 -16.95 -6.74
C MET A 148 -5.51 -17.94 -7.54
N ALA A 149 -5.00 -18.47 -8.66
CA ALA A 149 -5.73 -19.34 -9.57
C ALA A 149 -6.05 -20.76 -9.04
N GLY A 150 -5.93 -20.99 -7.74
CA GLY A 150 -6.24 -22.30 -7.18
C GLY A 150 -5.10 -23.28 -7.31
N LEU A 151 -3.84 -22.87 -7.02
CA LEU A 151 -2.87 -23.85 -6.51
C LEU A 151 -3.51 -24.57 -5.29
N GLN A 152 -4.19 -25.71 -5.49
CA GLN A 152 -4.46 -26.76 -4.48
C GLN A 152 -3.15 -27.44 -4.04
N GLY A 153 -2.33 -26.72 -3.30
CA GLY A 153 -1.44 -27.41 -2.39
C GLY A 153 -2.29 -27.92 -1.24
N GLU A 154 -2.44 -29.24 -1.11
CA GLU A 154 -2.51 -29.79 0.23
C GLU A 154 -1.22 -29.36 0.94
N TYR A 155 -1.38 -28.38 1.82
CA TYR A 155 -0.44 -28.09 2.88
C TYR A 155 -0.69 -29.15 3.97
N THR A 156 0.21 -30.10 4.12
CA THR A 156 0.30 -30.87 5.37
C THR A 156 1.45 -30.25 6.15
N PRO A 157 1.18 -29.38 7.15
CA PRO A 157 2.24 -28.93 8.01
C PRO A 157 2.88 -30.13 8.70
N LEU A 158 4.20 -30.27 8.60
CA LEU A 158 4.97 -31.05 9.58
C LEU A 158 4.93 -30.27 10.90
N ARG A 159 3.82 -30.47 11.64
CA ARG A 159 3.35 -29.84 12.90
C ARG A 159 2.22 -28.82 12.72
N GLN A 160 1.05 -29.22 13.20
CA GLN A 160 -0.17 -28.44 13.41
C GLN A 160 0.07 -26.94 13.58
N ALA A 161 -0.04 -26.20 12.47
CA ALA A 161 -0.44 -24.80 12.45
C ALA A 161 -1.55 -24.72 11.39
N PRO A 162 -2.79 -24.34 11.75
CA PRO A 162 -3.96 -24.50 10.87
C PRO A 162 -4.01 -23.57 9.64
N ASP A 163 -2.99 -22.73 9.40
CA ASP A 163 -3.01 -21.69 8.35
C ASP A 163 -1.84 -21.84 7.36
N SER A 164 -2.11 -21.73 6.05
CA SER A 164 -1.11 -21.69 4.96
C SER A 164 -0.26 -20.41 4.90
N THR A 165 -0.45 -19.51 5.87
CA THR A 165 0.20 -18.21 5.96
C THR A 165 1.73 -18.28 6.07
N PRO A 166 2.32 -19.14 6.93
CA PRO A 166 3.76 -19.10 7.17
C PRO A 166 4.60 -19.40 5.94
N VAL A 167 4.05 -20.16 4.98
CA VAL A 167 4.72 -20.51 3.72
C VAL A 167 4.87 -19.29 2.82
N LEU A 168 3.83 -18.47 2.65
CA LEU A 168 3.92 -17.25 1.82
C LEU A 168 4.90 -16.26 2.42
N THR A 169 4.81 -16.01 3.73
CA THR A 169 5.73 -15.11 4.41
C THR A 169 7.18 -15.62 4.31
N TRP A 170 7.39 -16.93 4.53
CA TRP A 170 8.71 -17.54 4.42
C TRP A 170 9.27 -17.46 3.00
N LEU A 171 8.44 -17.70 1.97
CA LEU A 171 8.87 -17.66 0.57
C LEU A 171 9.32 -16.26 0.19
N GLU A 172 8.50 -15.25 0.48
CA GLU A 172 8.84 -13.86 0.18
C GLU A 172 10.11 -13.42 0.92
N GLN A 173 10.27 -13.79 2.19
CA GLN A 173 11.48 -13.50 2.97
C GLN A 173 12.70 -14.16 2.34
N THR A 174 12.58 -15.43 1.99
CA THR A 174 13.65 -16.21 1.36
C THR A 174 14.05 -15.57 0.04
N PHE A 175 13.09 -15.19 -0.81
CA PHE A 175 13.37 -14.50 -2.07
C PHE A 175 14.05 -13.15 -1.85
N ILE A 176 13.58 -12.35 -0.89
CA ILE A 176 14.17 -11.04 -0.57
C ILE A 176 15.60 -11.19 -0.04
N ARG A 177 15.83 -12.06 0.95
CA ARG A 177 17.15 -12.29 1.57
C ARG A 177 18.14 -12.96 0.61
N SER A 178 17.63 -13.70 -0.37
CA SER A 178 18.41 -14.35 -1.43
C SER A 178 18.75 -13.43 -2.61
N ARG A 179 18.18 -12.21 -2.70
CA ARG A 179 18.44 -11.29 -3.82
C ARG A 179 19.91 -10.96 -4.07
N PRO A 180 20.75 -10.70 -3.05
CA PRO A 180 22.16 -10.40 -3.30
C PRO A 180 22.89 -11.56 -4.01
N ALA A 181 22.52 -12.81 -3.72
CA ALA A 181 23.04 -13.98 -4.41
C ALA A 181 22.54 -14.06 -5.86
N LEU A 182 21.27 -13.69 -6.12
CA LEU A 182 20.69 -13.61 -7.47
C LEU A 182 21.36 -12.54 -8.35
N GLU A 183 21.66 -11.36 -7.79
CA GLU A 183 22.28 -10.25 -8.53
C GLU A 183 23.78 -10.49 -8.79
N SER A 184 24.49 -11.16 -7.88
CA SER A 184 25.89 -11.56 -8.06
C SER A 184 26.06 -12.80 -8.93
N SER A 185 24.99 -13.59 -9.12
CA SER A 185 24.93 -14.68 -10.09
C SER A 185 24.78 -14.13 -11.51
N HIS A 186 25.79 -13.41 -11.99
CA HIS A 186 26.03 -13.32 -13.42
C HIS A 186 26.32 -14.73 -13.91
N ILE A 187 25.28 -15.43 -14.38
CA ILE A 187 25.43 -16.69 -15.11
C ILE A 187 26.13 -16.35 -16.43
N SER A 188 27.46 -16.33 -16.38
CA SER A 188 28.34 -16.48 -17.52
C SER A 188 28.23 -17.92 -18.03
N GLY A 189 27.16 -18.24 -18.77
CA GLY A 189 27.03 -19.58 -19.34
C GLY A 189 25.70 -20.03 -19.94
N VAL A 190 24.61 -19.26 -19.88
CA VAL A 190 23.37 -19.60 -20.60
C VAL A 190 23.05 -18.51 -21.61
N SER A 191 23.28 -18.81 -22.87
CA SER A 191 23.19 -17.90 -24.00
C SER A 191 21.76 -17.46 -24.34
N THR A 192 21.49 -16.18 -24.10
CA THR A 192 20.96 -15.18 -25.06
C THR A 192 19.50 -15.28 -25.59
N ILE A 193 18.72 -16.33 -25.35
CA ILE A 193 17.31 -16.39 -25.84
C ILE A 193 16.27 -16.20 -24.72
N PRO A 194 16.35 -16.87 -23.56
CA PRO A 194 15.34 -16.72 -22.50
C PRO A 194 15.33 -15.34 -21.86
N SER A 195 16.50 -14.71 -21.63
CA SER A 195 16.59 -13.39 -20.98
C SER A 195 16.09 -12.23 -21.85
N ARG A 196 16.22 -12.36 -23.18
CA ARG A 196 15.68 -11.37 -24.14
C ARG A 196 14.18 -11.53 -24.32
N LEU A 197 13.68 -12.76 -24.38
CA LEU A 197 12.24 -13.03 -24.38
C LEU A 197 11.59 -12.56 -23.07
N PHE A 198 12.26 -12.80 -21.94
CA PHE A 198 11.87 -12.32 -20.60
C PHE A 198 11.79 -10.80 -20.54
N SER A 199 12.81 -10.07 -21.02
CA SER A 199 12.81 -8.60 -20.98
C SER A 199 11.81 -7.98 -21.97
N LEU A 200 11.59 -8.59 -23.15
CA LEU A 200 10.59 -8.16 -24.14
C LEU A 200 9.15 -8.32 -23.62
N ILE A 201 8.82 -9.48 -23.03
CA ILE A 201 7.48 -9.75 -22.49
C ILE A 201 7.18 -8.86 -21.29
N THR A 202 8.16 -8.66 -20.39
CA THR A 202 8.01 -7.74 -19.25
C THR A 202 7.78 -6.31 -19.73
N SER A 203 8.58 -5.83 -20.70
CA SER A 203 8.46 -4.47 -21.26
C SER A 203 7.10 -4.20 -21.94
N LEU A 204 6.58 -5.16 -22.71
CA LEU A 204 5.27 -5.05 -23.36
C LEU A 204 4.11 -5.03 -22.35
N THR A 205 4.26 -5.75 -21.24
CA THR A 205 3.24 -5.79 -20.17
C THR A 205 3.24 -4.49 -19.37
N ASN A 206 4.41 -3.90 -19.09
CA ASN A 206 4.55 -2.70 -18.25
C ASN A 206 4.01 -1.42 -18.92
N SER A 207 4.08 -1.31 -20.25
CA SER A 207 3.62 -0.11 -20.97
C SER A 207 2.11 0.13 -20.90
N ARG A 208 1.31 -0.90 -20.54
CA ARG A 208 -0.16 -0.80 -20.42
C ARG A 208 -0.63 -0.25 -19.07
N PHE A 209 0.28 -0.08 -18.11
CA PHE A 209 -0.01 0.43 -16.76
C PHE A 209 0.39 1.89 -16.55
N ALA A 210 0.57 2.65 -17.63
CA ALA A 210 0.89 4.08 -17.55
C ALA A 210 -0.24 4.87 -16.87
N ASN A 211 0.12 5.69 -15.89
CA ASN A 211 -0.82 6.45 -15.08
C ASN A 211 -1.27 7.75 -15.75
N THR A 212 -2.57 8.03 -15.66
CA THR A 212 -3.16 9.33 -15.97
C THR A 212 -3.99 9.81 -14.78
N ILE A 213 -4.21 11.11 -14.64
CA ILE A 213 -5.01 11.70 -13.54
C ILE A 213 -6.40 11.06 -13.43
N SER A 214 -7.07 10.85 -14.57
CA SER A 214 -8.41 10.25 -14.61
C SER A 214 -8.38 8.80 -14.12
N ASN A 215 -7.34 8.05 -14.49
CA ASN A 215 -7.17 6.67 -14.04
C ASN A 215 -6.93 6.61 -12.53
N SER A 216 -6.09 7.49 -11.97
CA SER A 216 -5.83 7.55 -10.52
C SER A 216 -7.11 7.79 -9.71
N ILE A 217 -7.99 8.71 -10.14
CA ILE A 217 -9.28 8.96 -9.45
C ILE A 217 -10.16 7.71 -9.49
N SER A 218 -10.28 7.08 -10.67
CA SER A 218 -11.07 5.85 -10.84
C SER A 218 -10.54 4.72 -9.96
N ASN A 219 -9.22 4.55 -9.89
CA ASN A 219 -8.57 3.48 -9.13
C ASN A 219 -8.73 3.66 -7.60
N ILE A 220 -8.65 4.90 -7.10
CA ILE A 220 -8.90 5.21 -5.68
C ILE A 220 -10.33 4.84 -5.30
N ARG A 221 -11.32 5.30 -6.08
CA ARG A 221 -12.74 4.99 -5.82
C ARG A 221 -12.99 3.49 -5.81
N ALA A 222 -12.47 2.82 -6.83
CA ALA A 222 -12.62 1.39 -7.02
C ALA A 222 -12.16 0.53 -5.84
N HIS A 223 -11.01 0.83 -5.23
CA HIS A 223 -10.51 0.04 -4.10
C HIS A 223 -11.30 0.30 -2.81
N TYR A 224 -11.62 1.57 -2.52
CA TYR A 224 -12.28 1.95 -1.26
C TYR A 224 -13.80 1.74 -1.29
N ASP A 225 -14.39 1.63 -2.48
CA ASP A 225 -15.81 1.33 -2.68
C ASP A 225 -16.09 -0.19 -2.81
N LEU A 226 -15.11 -1.05 -2.50
CA LEU A 226 -15.22 -2.51 -2.59
C LEU A 226 -16.34 -3.09 -1.73
N SER A 227 -16.25 -2.87 -0.41
CA SER A 227 -17.25 -3.28 0.58
C SER A 227 -16.89 -2.76 1.97
N ASN A 228 -17.69 -1.84 2.51
CA ASN A 228 -17.58 -1.43 3.91
C ASN A 228 -17.81 -2.63 4.86
N GLY A 229 -18.68 -3.57 4.48
CA GLY A 229 -18.93 -4.80 5.24
C GLY A 229 -17.66 -5.63 5.41
N MET A 230 -16.94 -5.86 4.31
CA MET A 230 -15.63 -6.53 4.33
C MET A 230 -14.60 -5.75 5.18
N PHE A 231 -14.41 -4.45 4.92
CA PHE A 231 -13.40 -3.66 5.66
C PHE A 231 -13.68 -3.69 7.17
N SER A 232 -14.94 -3.55 7.58
CA SER A 232 -15.35 -3.63 8.99
C SER A 232 -15.15 -5.00 9.64
N ALA A 233 -14.89 -6.05 8.85
CA ALA A 233 -14.66 -7.40 9.36
C ALA A 233 -13.23 -7.58 9.88
N PHE A 234 -12.26 -6.85 9.33
CA PHE A 234 -10.84 -7.01 9.68
C PHE A 234 -10.14 -5.76 10.20
N LEU A 235 -10.67 -4.57 9.94
CA LEU A 235 -10.18 -3.35 10.58
C LEU A 235 -10.60 -3.30 12.05
N SER A 236 -9.93 -2.46 12.83
CA SER A 236 -10.40 -2.05 14.15
C SER A 236 -11.68 -1.19 14.02
N ARG A 237 -12.39 -1.00 15.14
CA ARG A 237 -13.68 -0.28 15.17
C ARG A 237 -13.60 1.15 14.63
N ASP A 238 -12.44 1.80 14.76
CA ASP A 238 -12.17 3.10 14.19
C ASP A 238 -12.01 3.07 12.65
N MET A 239 -12.10 1.92 11.98
CA MET A 239 -12.04 1.78 10.51
C MET A 239 -10.78 2.43 9.90
N THR A 240 -9.65 2.42 10.62
CA THR A 240 -8.40 2.96 10.09
C THR A 240 -7.69 1.92 9.23
N TYR A 241 -7.55 2.22 7.93
CA TYR A 241 -6.83 1.39 6.96
C TYR A 241 -5.53 2.08 6.56
N SER A 242 -4.60 2.09 7.51
CA SER A 242 -3.23 2.61 7.40
C SER A 242 -2.38 1.98 8.50
N CYS A 243 -1.06 2.15 8.47
CA CYS A 243 -0.16 1.67 9.52
C CYS A 243 -0.57 2.11 10.93
N ALA A 244 -0.52 1.21 11.90
CA ALA A 244 -0.70 1.50 13.33
C ALA A 244 0.66 1.75 14.03
N ILE A 245 0.66 2.29 15.26
CA ILE A 245 1.87 2.40 16.10
C ILE A 245 1.67 1.61 17.39
N PHE A 246 2.39 0.50 17.49
CA PHE A 246 2.34 -0.40 18.66
C PHE A 246 3.39 0.00 19.72
N PRO A 247 3.10 -0.18 21.03
CA PRO A 247 4.10 -0.05 22.08
C PRO A 247 5.28 -1.03 21.90
N GLU A 248 4.98 -2.23 21.42
CA GLU A 248 5.93 -3.29 21.12
C GLU A 248 5.62 -3.90 19.75
N LEU A 249 6.65 -4.04 18.90
CA LEU A 249 6.49 -4.47 17.51
C LEU A 249 5.96 -5.90 17.37
N ASP A 250 6.35 -6.80 18.27
CA ASP A 250 6.09 -8.24 18.15
C ASP A 250 5.43 -8.84 19.40
N ALA A 251 4.75 -8.04 20.22
CA ALA A 251 4.05 -8.54 21.40
C ALA A 251 2.94 -9.55 21.05
N ASP A 252 2.35 -9.46 19.86
CA ASP A 252 1.39 -10.44 19.34
C ASP A 252 2.01 -11.82 19.04
N LEU A 253 3.35 -11.90 19.01
CA LEU A 253 4.08 -13.16 18.88
C LEU A 253 4.56 -13.71 20.23
N ALA A 254 4.37 -12.99 21.34
CA ALA A 254 4.95 -13.36 22.64
C ALA A 254 4.22 -14.53 23.33
N GLU A 255 2.96 -14.79 23.02
CA GLU A 255 2.20 -15.92 23.56
C GLU A 255 1.95 -16.98 22.47
N GLY A 256 2.62 -18.13 22.58
CA GLY A 256 2.39 -19.30 21.72
C GLY A 256 3.34 -19.47 20.52
N VAL A 257 4.40 -18.68 20.39
CA VAL A 257 5.35 -18.82 19.26
C VAL A 257 6.60 -19.59 19.68
N ASP A 258 6.62 -20.85 19.26
CA ASP A 258 7.83 -21.58 18.93
C ASP A 258 8.61 -20.70 17.92
N GLU A 259 9.83 -20.28 18.26
CA GLU A 259 10.66 -19.20 17.65
C GLU A 259 10.97 -19.30 16.13
N GLY A 260 10.26 -20.11 15.34
CA GLY A 260 10.68 -20.57 14.01
C GLY A 260 9.80 -20.23 12.81
N MET A 261 8.89 -19.24 12.87
CA MET A 261 8.08 -18.83 11.70
C MET A 261 7.86 -17.31 11.65
N ASN A 262 8.93 -16.54 11.83
CA ASN A 262 8.80 -15.11 12.08
C ASN A 262 9.58 -14.34 11.00
N GLY A 263 8.89 -13.52 10.20
CA GLY A 263 9.51 -12.58 9.27
C GLY A 263 10.23 -11.39 9.90
N ALA A 264 10.34 -11.38 11.23
CA ALA A 264 10.73 -10.22 12.01
C ALA A 264 11.95 -10.45 12.90
N ILE A 265 12.61 -11.63 12.85
CA ILE A 265 13.83 -11.88 13.65
C ILE A 265 14.98 -11.04 13.09
N GLY A 266 15.05 -9.79 13.53
CA GLY A 266 16.12 -8.86 13.14
C GLY A 266 15.99 -7.45 13.71
N LEU A 267 14.81 -7.06 14.21
CA LEU A 267 14.60 -5.70 14.71
C LEU A 267 14.70 -5.62 16.24
N THR A 268 15.93 -5.68 16.74
CA THR A 268 16.21 -5.33 18.14
C THR A 268 16.11 -3.81 18.32
N ARG A 269 15.29 -3.35 19.26
CA ARG A 269 15.21 -1.93 19.62
C ARG A 269 16.58 -1.47 20.13
N VAL A 270 17.19 -0.48 19.47
CA VAL A 270 18.37 0.19 20.02
C VAL A 270 17.92 1.01 21.24
N GLY A 271 18.25 0.54 22.45
CA GLY A 271 18.11 1.33 23.69
C GLY A 271 16.97 0.96 24.66
N GLY A 272 16.25 -0.16 24.49
CA GLY A 272 15.23 -0.60 25.47
C GLY A 272 15.74 -1.72 26.36
N ALA A 273 15.97 -1.47 27.65
CA ALA A 273 16.22 -2.52 28.63
C ALA A 273 15.02 -3.49 28.66
N ILE A 274 15.29 -4.80 28.53
CA ILE A 274 14.27 -5.86 28.64
C ILE A 274 13.78 -5.88 30.09
N HIS A 275 12.68 -5.20 30.38
CA HIS A 275 11.95 -5.40 31.63
C HIS A 275 11.00 -6.58 31.42
N LYS A 276 11.42 -7.79 31.82
CA LYS A 276 10.53 -8.95 31.92
C LYS A 276 9.53 -8.71 33.05
N SER A 277 8.44 -8.00 32.78
CA SER A 277 7.28 -7.97 33.67
C SER A 277 6.51 -9.28 33.49
N THR A 278 6.82 -10.27 34.33
CA THR A 278 6.06 -11.52 34.44
C THR A 278 4.81 -11.23 35.27
N LYS A 279 3.73 -10.81 34.62
CA LYS A 279 2.38 -11.03 35.13
C LYS A 279 1.61 -11.80 34.08
N ALA A 280 1.45 -13.09 34.37
CA ALA A 280 0.65 -14.03 33.61
C ALA A 280 -0.75 -13.45 33.39
N LEU A 281 -1.13 -13.29 32.12
CA LEU A 281 -2.51 -13.15 31.69
C LEU A 281 -2.95 -14.53 31.19
N GLU A 282 -3.43 -15.36 32.10
CA GLU A 282 -4.12 -16.58 31.72
C GLU A 282 -5.43 -16.21 31.01
N GLY A 283 -5.54 -16.59 29.73
CA GLY A 283 -6.81 -16.72 29.02
C GLY A 283 -7.10 -15.64 27.97
N VAL A 284 -6.49 -15.76 26.78
CA VAL A 284 -7.03 -15.11 25.57
C VAL A 284 -7.13 -16.14 24.45
N GLY A 285 -8.22 -16.89 24.48
CA GLY A 285 -8.78 -17.55 23.30
C GLY A 285 -9.89 -16.69 22.71
N ALA A 286 -9.89 -16.58 21.38
CA ALA A 286 -11.00 -16.23 20.48
C ALA A 286 -11.68 -14.85 20.60
N GLY A 287 -11.69 -14.12 19.47
CA GLY A 287 -12.61 -13.01 19.21
C GLY A 287 -12.45 -11.75 20.09
N PRO A 288 -13.13 -10.65 19.74
CA PRO A 288 -13.23 -9.50 20.62
C PRO A 288 -14.09 -9.89 21.82
N THR A 289 -13.47 -10.36 22.89
CA THR A 289 -14.16 -10.59 24.17
C THR A 289 -14.44 -9.24 24.83
N SER A 290 -15.69 -9.09 25.27
CA SER A 290 -16.17 -7.95 26.04
C SER A 290 -15.41 -7.84 27.37
N GLY A 291 -14.35 -7.04 27.41
CA GLY A 291 -13.63 -6.72 28.65
C GLY A 291 -12.18 -6.25 28.48
N GLY A 292 -11.51 -6.57 27.36
CA GLY A 292 -10.18 -6.07 27.03
C GLY A 292 -10.22 -5.01 25.93
N GLU A 293 -9.33 -4.00 25.99
CA GLU A 293 -9.18 -3.02 24.92
C GLU A 293 -8.57 -3.67 23.67
N ASP A 294 -9.09 -3.40 22.47
CA ASP A 294 -8.58 -3.93 21.21
C ASP A 294 -7.15 -3.39 20.94
N PRO A 295 -6.09 -4.25 20.92
CA PRO A 295 -4.72 -3.79 20.71
C PRO A 295 -4.47 -3.09 19.37
N LEU A 296 -5.18 -3.49 18.31
CA LEU A 296 -5.07 -2.83 17.00
C LEU A 296 -5.72 -1.45 17.06
N GLU A 297 -6.92 -1.35 17.65
CA GLU A 297 -7.61 -0.05 17.82
C GLU A 297 -6.75 0.92 18.63
N GLN A 298 -6.15 0.46 19.73
CA GLN A 298 -5.26 1.29 20.53
C GLN A 298 -4.01 1.71 19.76
N ALA A 299 -3.42 0.83 18.97
CA ALA A 299 -2.27 1.17 18.13
C ALA A 299 -2.63 2.16 17.01
N GLN A 300 -3.84 2.07 16.45
CA GLN A 300 -4.33 3.04 15.45
C GLN A 300 -4.58 4.41 16.09
N LEU A 301 -5.20 4.45 17.26
CA LEU A 301 -5.39 5.70 18.01
C LEU A 301 -4.05 6.30 18.46
N ALA A 302 -3.09 5.47 18.88
CA ALA A 302 -1.74 5.92 19.22
C ALA A 302 -1.05 6.58 18.02
N LYS A 303 -1.21 6.00 16.82
CA LYS A 303 -0.71 6.57 15.57
C LYS A 303 -1.37 7.90 15.24
N ILE A 304 -2.70 7.97 15.28
CA ILE A 304 -3.45 9.20 15.01
C ILE A 304 -3.03 10.31 15.99
N ARG A 305 -2.94 10.00 17.29
CA ARG A 305 -2.45 10.94 18.32
C ARG A 305 -1.01 11.36 18.10
N HIS A 306 -0.15 10.47 17.61
CA HIS A 306 1.21 10.81 17.23
C HIS A 306 1.22 11.86 16.11
N ILE A 307 0.40 11.67 15.05
CA ILE A 307 0.26 12.64 13.97
C ILE A 307 -0.31 13.97 14.46
N ILE A 308 -1.32 13.95 15.34
CA ILE A 308 -1.89 15.16 15.95
C ILE A 308 -0.82 15.95 16.73
N ARG A 309 0.05 15.26 17.48
CA ARG A 309 1.18 15.89 18.18
C ARG A 309 2.25 16.41 17.23
N LYS A 310 2.64 15.63 16.22
CA LYS A 310 3.61 16.04 15.19
C LYS A 310 3.13 17.26 14.41
N ALA A 311 1.86 17.30 14.05
CA ALA A 311 1.26 18.47 13.43
C ALA A 311 1.04 19.62 14.42
N ASP A 312 1.21 19.43 15.75
CA ASP A 312 0.94 20.44 16.77
C ASP A 312 -0.44 21.09 16.57
N ILE A 313 -1.48 20.24 16.52
CA ILE A 313 -2.87 20.69 16.40
C ILE A 313 -3.34 21.23 17.76
N ARG A 314 -3.85 22.46 17.78
CA ARG A 314 -4.25 23.17 19.01
C ARG A 314 -5.73 23.57 18.96
N PRO A 315 -6.33 23.89 20.11
CA PRO A 315 -7.67 24.49 20.15
C PRO A 315 -7.79 25.71 19.25
N GLY A 316 -8.89 25.78 18.49
CA GLY A 316 -9.17 26.88 17.57
C GLY A 316 -8.52 26.76 16.19
N HIS A 317 -7.55 25.86 15.98
CA HIS A 317 -6.98 25.64 14.65
C HIS A 317 -8.04 25.12 13.67
N ARG A 318 -7.89 25.52 12.41
CA ARG A 318 -8.58 24.93 11.26
C ARG A 318 -7.63 23.96 10.55
N VAL A 319 -8.07 22.71 10.45
CA VAL A 319 -7.29 21.60 9.90
C VAL A 319 -7.90 21.15 8.58
N LEU A 320 -7.08 21.01 7.54
CA LEU A 320 -7.42 20.29 6.32
C LEU A 320 -6.91 18.87 6.43
N GLU A 321 -7.79 17.89 6.28
CA GLU A 321 -7.41 16.49 6.08
C GLU A 321 -7.59 16.11 4.62
N ILE A 322 -6.52 15.66 3.97
CA ILE A 322 -6.55 15.13 2.60
C ILE A 322 -6.57 13.61 2.66
N GLY A 323 -7.70 13.01 2.28
CA GLY A 323 -7.95 11.58 2.39
C GLY A 323 -8.69 11.23 3.69
N SER A 324 -10.00 11.45 3.72
CA SER A 324 -10.82 11.25 4.92
C SER A 324 -10.80 9.85 5.54
N GLY A 325 -10.51 8.83 4.73
CA GLY A 325 -10.82 7.44 5.08
C GLY A 325 -12.28 7.33 5.54
N TRP A 326 -12.50 6.71 6.70
CA TRP A 326 -13.81 6.66 7.36
C TRP A 326 -13.91 7.64 8.56
N GLY A 327 -13.09 8.69 8.57
CA GLY A 327 -13.18 9.81 9.50
C GLY A 327 -12.51 9.61 10.86
N SER A 328 -11.67 8.58 11.04
CA SER A 328 -11.01 8.29 12.32
C SER A 328 -10.11 9.43 12.80
N PHE A 329 -9.25 9.96 11.92
CA PHE A 329 -8.39 11.09 12.26
C PHE A 329 -9.21 12.34 12.58
N ALA A 330 -10.17 12.74 11.73
CA ALA A 330 -10.99 13.92 11.97
C ALA A 330 -11.72 13.88 13.33
N ILE A 331 -12.29 12.71 13.67
CA ILE A 331 -12.99 12.49 14.94
C ILE A 331 -12.01 12.65 16.12
N GLU A 332 -10.85 12.01 16.07
CA GLU A 332 -9.88 12.07 17.18
C GLU A 332 -9.23 13.44 17.30
N ALA A 333 -8.92 14.12 16.19
CA ALA A 333 -8.34 15.47 16.18
C ALA A 333 -9.27 16.47 16.87
N VAL A 334 -10.56 16.48 16.53
CA VAL A 334 -11.54 17.38 17.16
C VAL A 334 -11.79 17.00 18.62
N ARG A 335 -11.86 15.70 18.95
CA ARG A 335 -12.05 15.25 20.34
C ARG A 335 -10.90 15.67 21.25
N SER A 336 -9.67 15.50 20.79
CA SER A 336 -8.48 15.73 21.62
C SER A 336 -8.07 17.20 21.72
N THR A 337 -8.41 18.03 20.73
CA THR A 337 -7.90 19.41 20.65
C THR A 337 -8.98 20.49 20.56
N SER A 338 -10.24 20.13 20.29
CA SER A 338 -11.30 21.12 19.97
C SER A 338 -11.01 21.99 18.74
N CYS A 339 -10.18 21.53 17.80
CA CYS A 339 -10.00 22.15 16.48
C CYS A 339 -11.27 22.02 15.60
N THR A 340 -11.19 22.51 14.37
CA THR A 340 -12.17 22.24 13.31
C THR A 340 -11.49 21.53 12.16
N VAL A 341 -12.19 20.59 11.51
CA VAL A 341 -11.63 19.77 10.43
C VAL A 341 -12.51 19.88 9.18
N ASP A 342 -11.92 20.33 8.08
CA ASP A 342 -12.43 20.07 6.73
C ASP A 342 -11.68 18.86 6.19
N THR A 343 -12.39 17.76 5.95
CA THR A 343 -11.81 16.51 5.44
C THR A 343 -12.33 16.19 4.05
N ILE A 344 -11.45 15.78 3.14
CA ILE A 344 -11.79 15.56 1.73
C ILE A 344 -11.52 14.12 1.30
N THR A 345 -12.43 13.55 0.51
CA THR A 345 -12.28 12.22 -0.11
C THR A 345 -12.84 12.20 -1.52
N LEU A 346 -12.42 11.21 -2.31
CA LEU A 346 -12.97 10.91 -3.63
C LEU A 346 -14.02 9.78 -3.60
N SER A 347 -14.12 9.04 -2.48
CA SER A 347 -15.05 7.91 -2.30
C SER A 347 -16.36 8.39 -1.67
N SER A 348 -17.46 8.06 -2.34
CA SER A 348 -18.80 8.36 -1.84
C SER A 348 -19.17 7.47 -0.65
N GLN A 349 -18.70 6.22 -0.63
CA GLN A 349 -18.93 5.30 0.49
C GLN A 349 -18.18 5.72 1.75
N GLN A 350 -16.91 6.13 1.61
CA GLN A 350 -16.13 6.71 2.69
C GLN A 350 -16.81 7.94 3.26
N LYS A 351 -17.25 8.87 2.41
CA LYS A 351 -17.96 10.07 2.85
C LYS A 351 -19.20 9.71 3.66
N ALA A 352 -20.06 8.83 3.14
CA ALA A 352 -21.31 8.47 3.79
C ALA A 352 -21.08 7.88 5.19
N LEU A 353 -20.17 6.91 5.31
CA LEU A 353 -19.87 6.25 6.58
C LEU A 353 -19.09 7.17 7.54
N ALA A 354 -18.19 8.04 7.03
CA ALA A 354 -17.52 9.04 7.84
C ALA A 354 -18.54 10.03 8.45
N GLU A 355 -19.46 10.57 7.66
CA GLU A 355 -20.52 11.47 8.15
C GLU A 355 -21.42 10.81 9.20
N GLU A 356 -21.74 9.52 9.01
CA GLU A 356 -22.47 8.75 10.01
C GLU A 356 -21.71 8.65 11.33
N ARG A 357 -20.44 8.25 11.28
CA ARG A 357 -19.57 8.12 12.45
C ARG A 357 -19.34 9.46 13.15
N ILE A 358 -19.17 10.54 12.40
CA ILE A 358 -19.03 11.90 12.92
C ILE A 358 -20.30 12.35 13.65
N ARG A 359 -21.48 12.07 13.09
CA ARG A 359 -22.77 12.39 13.71
C ARG A 359 -22.99 11.57 14.98
N ALA A 360 -22.70 10.28 14.94
CA ALA A 360 -22.76 9.39 16.11
C ALA A 360 -21.79 9.84 17.21
N ALA A 361 -20.65 10.44 16.85
CA ALA A 361 -19.70 11.05 17.78
C ALA A 361 -20.14 12.42 18.34
N GLY A 362 -21.22 13.03 17.82
CA GLY A 362 -21.69 14.36 18.22
C GLY A 362 -20.83 15.52 17.68
N LEU A 363 -20.06 15.31 16.62
CA LEU A 363 -19.02 16.26 16.15
C LEU A 363 -19.36 16.96 14.82
N ALA A 364 -20.57 16.77 14.30
CA ALA A 364 -20.99 17.32 13.01
C ALA A 364 -20.92 18.87 12.91
N GLY A 365 -20.91 19.57 14.05
CA GLY A 365 -20.71 21.02 14.09
C GLY A 365 -19.26 21.49 13.89
N ARG A 366 -18.27 20.58 13.95
CA ARG A 366 -16.83 20.89 13.87
C ARG A 366 -16.10 20.15 12.77
N ILE A 367 -16.70 19.10 12.20
CA ILE A 367 -16.12 18.29 11.13
C ILE A 367 -17.02 18.36 9.91
N ARG A 368 -16.44 18.71 8.75
CA ARG A 368 -17.13 18.73 7.46
C ARG A 368 -16.43 17.78 6.50
N VAL A 369 -17.18 16.82 5.95
CA VAL A 369 -16.68 15.86 4.96
C VAL A 369 -17.04 16.34 3.56
N TRP A 370 -16.07 16.44 2.67
CA TRP A 370 -16.29 16.89 1.29
C TRP A 370 -15.94 15.79 0.29
N LEU A 371 -16.81 15.62 -0.70
CA LEU A 371 -16.51 14.78 -1.86
C LEU A 371 -15.84 15.66 -2.92
N MET A 372 -14.52 15.77 -2.88
CA MET A 372 -13.77 16.63 -3.80
C MET A 372 -12.35 16.15 -4.01
N ASP A 373 -11.79 16.55 -5.15
CA ASP A 373 -10.38 16.36 -5.44
C ASP A 373 -9.56 17.45 -4.75
N TYR A 374 -8.46 17.06 -4.11
CA TYR A 374 -7.53 18.01 -3.48
C TYR A 374 -6.91 19.00 -4.48
N ARG A 375 -6.91 18.71 -5.77
CA ARG A 375 -6.43 19.62 -6.82
C ARG A 375 -7.41 20.74 -7.13
N ALA A 376 -8.65 20.61 -6.66
CA ALA A 376 -9.75 21.54 -6.92
C ALA A 376 -10.24 22.21 -5.63
N LEU A 377 -9.33 22.50 -4.68
CA LEU A 377 -9.70 23.24 -3.48
C LEU A 377 -10.31 24.60 -3.85
N PRO A 378 -11.35 25.06 -3.13
CA PRO A 378 -11.94 26.37 -3.35
C PRO A 378 -10.89 27.48 -3.22
N GLU A 379 -11.03 28.56 -4.01
CA GLU A 379 -10.11 29.71 -3.92
C GLU A 379 -10.07 30.32 -2.51
N SER A 380 -11.22 30.32 -1.81
CA SER A 380 -11.35 30.79 -0.43
C SER A 380 -10.58 29.96 0.61
N TRP A 381 -10.00 28.82 0.20
CA TRP A 381 -9.21 27.95 1.08
C TRP A 381 -7.71 28.21 0.98
N LYS A 382 -7.26 29.07 0.06
CA LYS A 382 -5.85 29.48 0.01
C LYS A 382 -5.47 30.25 1.26
N GLY A 383 -4.39 29.81 1.92
CA GLY A 383 -3.89 30.41 3.16
C GLY A 383 -4.87 30.31 4.34
N ALA A 384 -5.82 29.38 4.30
CA ALA A 384 -6.93 29.34 5.26
C ALA A 384 -6.77 28.31 6.38
N PHE A 385 -5.76 27.43 6.28
CA PHE A 385 -5.56 26.33 7.23
C PHE A 385 -4.31 26.53 8.05
N ASP A 386 -4.44 26.31 9.36
CA ASP A 386 -3.31 26.26 10.29
C ASP A 386 -2.53 24.97 10.11
N ARG A 387 -3.24 23.88 9.81
CA ARG A 387 -2.68 22.53 9.72
C ARG A 387 -3.21 21.80 8.50
N VAL A 388 -2.34 21.06 7.83
CA VAL A 388 -2.74 20.09 6.80
C VAL A 388 -2.25 18.71 7.24
N VAL A 389 -3.13 17.72 7.25
CA VAL A 389 -2.78 16.33 7.52
C VAL A 389 -3.17 15.47 6.32
N SER A 390 -2.33 14.50 5.98
CA SER A 390 -2.62 13.55 4.91
C SER A 390 -1.98 12.20 5.22
N ILE A 391 -2.79 11.15 5.24
CA ILE A 391 -2.36 9.82 5.69
C ILE A 391 -2.48 8.85 4.53
N GLU A 392 -1.34 8.32 4.06
CA GLU A 392 -1.26 7.29 3.00
C GLU A 392 -2.07 7.65 1.74
N MET A 393 -1.96 8.91 1.33
CA MET A 393 -2.61 9.44 0.13
C MET A 393 -1.62 9.59 -1.04
N LEU A 394 -0.35 9.88 -0.74
CA LEU A 394 0.66 10.24 -1.74
C LEU A 394 0.92 9.11 -2.75
N GLU A 395 0.73 7.88 -2.29
CA GLU A 395 0.82 6.62 -3.03
C GLU A 395 -0.13 6.59 -4.23
N ALA A 396 -1.26 7.31 -4.15
CA ALA A 396 -2.27 7.35 -5.20
C ALA A 396 -2.13 8.57 -6.14
N VAL A 397 -1.19 9.48 -5.87
CA VAL A 397 -1.00 10.72 -6.65
C VAL A 397 -0.35 10.44 -8.00
N GLY A 398 0.58 9.49 -8.05
CA GLY A 398 1.39 9.20 -9.23
C GLY A 398 2.63 10.10 -9.33
N LYS A 399 3.74 9.53 -9.81
CA LYS A 399 5.09 10.12 -9.80
C LYS A 399 5.13 11.56 -10.30
N GLU A 400 4.51 11.83 -11.45
CA GLU A 400 4.55 13.11 -12.16
C GLU A 400 3.83 14.24 -11.40
N PHE A 401 2.92 13.88 -10.49
CA PHE A 401 2.02 14.83 -9.82
C PHE A 401 2.40 15.09 -8.36
N ILE A 402 3.37 14.38 -7.80
CA ILE A 402 3.79 14.55 -6.40
C ILE A 402 4.31 15.98 -6.13
N GLY A 403 5.05 16.60 -7.07
CA GLY A 403 5.43 18.01 -6.92
C GLY A 403 4.22 18.95 -6.86
N GLY A 404 3.21 18.71 -7.71
CA GLY A 404 1.95 19.46 -7.69
C GLY A 404 1.15 19.26 -6.39
N TYR A 405 1.24 18.07 -5.79
CA TYR A 405 0.64 17.80 -4.48
C TYR A 405 1.19 18.73 -3.39
N PHE A 406 2.51 18.88 -3.30
CA PHE A 406 3.10 19.80 -2.32
C PHE A 406 2.80 21.28 -2.62
N SER A 407 2.54 21.63 -3.88
CA SER A 407 2.04 22.95 -4.23
C SER A 407 0.64 23.22 -3.66
N VAL A 408 -0.24 22.21 -3.62
CA VAL A 408 -1.56 22.34 -3.01
C VAL A 408 -1.43 22.53 -1.49
N LEU A 409 -0.60 21.72 -0.82
CA LEU A 409 -0.36 21.86 0.62
C LEU A 409 0.12 23.27 0.97
N ASP A 410 1.13 23.75 0.23
CA ASP A 410 1.65 25.10 0.39
C ASP A 410 0.59 26.19 0.17
N GLN A 411 -0.29 26.03 -0.82
CA GLN A 411 -1.36 27.00 -1.08
C GLN A 411 -2.43 27.00 0.00
N ALA A 412 -2.77 25.85 0.56
CA ALA A 412 -3.80 25.73 1.61
C ALA A 412 -3.34 26.31 2.96
N LEU A 413 -2.05 26.17 3.27
CA LEU A 413 -1.46 26.59 4.55
C LEU A 413 -1.33 28.11 4.69
N ASN A 414 -1.71 28.63 5.85
CA ASN A 414 -1.46 30.02 6.24
C ASN A 414 0.03 30.29 6.55
N ALA A 415 0.34 31.51 7.02
CA ALA A 415 1.72 31.95 7.29
C ALA A 415 2.41 31.21 8.47
N SER A 416 1.62 30.64 9.38
CA SER A 416 2.10 29.83 10.53
C SER A 416 1.75 28.35 10.36
N GLY A 417 1.60 27.93 9.10
CA GLY A 417 1.12 26.61 8.72
C GLY A 417 2.10 25.47 9.01
N VAL A 418 1.55 24.30 9.36
CA VAL A 418 2.29 23.04 9.50
C VAL A 418 1.56 21.94 8.72
N ALA A 419 2.29 21.20 7.90
CA ALA A 419 1.80 19.99 7.24
C ALA A 419 2.42 18.74 7.88
N CYS A 420 1.62 17.71 8.12
CA CYS A 420 2.11 16.41 8.54
C CYS A 420 1.54 15.34 7.62
N ILE A 421 2.42 14.63 6.91
CA ILE A 421 2.01 13.56 5.99
C ILE A 421 2.54 12.21 6.46
N GLN A 422 1.79 11.14 6.21
CA GLN A 422 2.26 9.76 6.31
C GLN A 422 2.30 9.15 4.90
N VAL A 423 3.38 8.46 4.55
CA VAL A 423 3.57 7.88 3.22
C VAL A 423 4.42 6.61 3.24
N ILE A 424 3.92 5.57 2.56
CA ILE A 424 4.67 4.37 2.24
C ILE A 424 5.74 4.71 1.19
N THR A 425 6.96 4.30 1.48
CA THR A 425 8.15 4.56 0.67
C THR A 425 8.85 3.26 0.27
N ILE A 426 9.65 3.35 -0.79
CA ILE A 426 10.56 2.28 -1.20
C ILE A 426 12.02 2.74 -1.05
N PRO A 427 12.97 1.85 -0.68
CA PRO A 427 14.39 2.20 -0.63
C PRO A 427 14.96 2.63 -1.99
N GLU A 428 15.93 3.55 -1.95
CA GLU A 428 16.60 4.11 -3.12
C GLU A 428 17.17 3.03 -4.05
N SER A 429 17.78 1.98 -3.48
CA SER A 429 18.37 0.87 -4.23
C SER A 429 17.38 0.10 -5.10
N ARG A 430 16.07 0.20 -4.83
CA ARG A 430 15.01 -0.51 -5.56
C ARG A 430 14.22 0.42 -6.49
N PHE A 431 14.39 1.73 -6.36
CA PHE A 431 13.50 2.71 -6.96
C PHE A 431 13.52 2.72 -8.49
N GLU A 432 14.70 2.60 -9.10
CA GLU A 432 14.83 2.58 -10.58
C GLU A 432 14.14 1.36 -11.19
N LYS A 433 14.34 0.18 -10.59
CA LYS A 433 13.70 -1.07 -11.01
C LYS A 433 12.19 -1.02 -10.79
N TYR A 434 11.75 -0.57 -9.61
CA TYR A 434 10.34 -0.40 -9.27
C TYR A 434 9.58 0.45 -10.30
N GLN A 435 10.19 1.53 -10.77
CA GLN A 435 9.58 2.41 -11.78
C GLN A 435 9.37 1.75 -13.14
N ARG A 436 10.19 0.75 -13.50
CA ARG A 436 10.15 0.10 -14.82
C ARG A 436 9.27 -1.13 -14.87
N GLU A 437 9.11 -1.80 -13.73
CA GLU A 437 8.39 -3.06 -13.59
C GLU A 437 7.00 -2.84 -13.00
N VAL A 438 6.08 -3.79 -13.19
CA VAL A 438 4.77 -3.81 -12.53
C VAL A 438 4.73 -5.01 -11.60
N ASP A 439 4.52 -4.75 -10.31
CA ASP A 439 4.42 -5.77 -9.27
C ASP A 439 2.96 -6.19 -9.02
N PHE A 440 2.80 -7.18 -8.13
CA PHE A 440 1.50 -7.68 -7.70
C PHE A 440 0.57 -6.55 -7.18
N ILE A 441 1.11 -5.62 -6.39
CA ILE A 441 0.32 -4.55 -5.79
C ILE A 441 -0.26 -3.64 -6.86
N ARG A 442 0.57 -3.15 -7.79
CA ARG A 442 0.13 -2.26 -8.87
C ARG A 442 -0.73 -2.94 -9.92
N LYS A 443 -0.73 -4.27 -10.01
CA LYS A 443 -1.65 -4.99 -10.90
C LYS A 443 -2.99 -5.31 -10.24
N TRP A 444 -2.98 -5.76 -8.99
CA TRP A 444 -4.14 -6.45 -8.40
C TRP A 444 -4.79 -5.74 -7.21
N ILE A 445 -4.07 -4.84 -6.54
CA ILE A 445 -4.54 -4.19 -5.30
C ILE A 445 -4.73 -2.68 -5.49
N PHE A 446 -3.66 -1.98 -5.92
CA PHE A 446 -3.63 -0.54 -6.13
C PHE A 446 -3.15 -0.20 -7.55
N PRO A 447 -3.98 -0.41 -8.59
CA PRO A 447 -3.67 0.02 -9.93
C PRO A 447 -3.29 1.49 -9.98
N GLY A 448 -2.13 1.76 -10.57
CA GLY A 448 -1.59 3.11 -10.66
C GLY A 448 -0.98 3.68 -9.39
N GLY A 449 -0.84 2.89 -8.33
CA GLY A 449 -0.07 3.28 -7.15
C GLY A 449 1.40 3.57 -7.48
N PHE A 450 2.01 4.47 -6.72
CA PHE A 450 3.43 4.81 -6.84
C PHE A 450 4.05 5.03 -5.46
N LEU A 451 5.08 4.24 -5.13
CA LEU A 451 5.85 4.40 -3.91
C LEU A 451 7.09 5.26 -4.19
N PRO A 452 7.20 6.48 -3.62
CA PRO A 452 8.40 7.30 -3.74
C PRO A 452 9.51 6.82 -2.79
N THR A 453 10.74 7.27 -3.01
CA THR A 453 11.79 7.21 -1.98
C THR A 453 11.65 8.40 -1.02
N VAL A 454 12.26 8.34 0.17
CA VAL A 454 12.31 9.49 1.08
C VAL A 454 13.00 10.68 0.41
N SER A 455 14.13 10.43 -0.26
CA SER A 455 14.86 11.45 -1.03
C SER A 455 14.00 12.12 -2.11
N PHE A 456 13.17 11.34 -2.81
CA PHE A 456 12.23 11.86 -3.80
C PHE A 456 11.16 12.76 -3.17
N VAL A 457 10.58 12.34 -2.03
CA VAL A 457 9.59 13.14 -1.32
C VAL A 457 10.17 14.46 -0.84
N VAL A 458 11.39 14.46 -0.28
CA VAL A 458 12.06 15.68 0.18
C VAL A 458 12.31 16.66 -0.97
N ASP A 459 12.77 16.19 -2.14
CA ASP A 459 12.94 17.07 -3.29
C ASP A 459 11.59 17.55 -3.85
N ALA A 460 10.54 16.73 -3.79
CA ALA A 460 9.19 17.13 -4.19
C ALA A 460 8.58 18.19 -3.25
N ILE A 461 8.85 18.12 -1.95
CA ILE A 461 8.47 19.17 -0.98
C ILE A 461 9.13 20.48 -1.38
N ARG A 462 10.44 20.46 -1.60
CA ARG A 462 11.24 21.63 -1.98
C ARG A 462 10.71 22.27 -3.27
N THR A 463 10.59 21.47 -4.33
CA THR A 463 10.16 21.96 -5.66
C THR A 463 8.70 22.39 -5.70
N GLY A 464 7.79 21.62 -5.08
CA GLY A 464 6.35 21.89 -5.06
C GLY A 464 5.97 23.11 -4.23
N SER A 465 6.63 23.31 -3.09
CA SER A 465 6.42 24.48 -2.23
C SER A 465 7.23 25.71 -2.64
N LYS A 466 8.17 25.57 -3.58
CA LYS A 466 9.14 26.61 -3.96
C LYS A 466 9.93 27.10 -2.73
N ASP A 467 10.52 26.13 -2.03
CA ASP A 467 11.35 26.32 -0.83
C ASP A 467 10.62 26.94 0.39
N ARG A 468 9.29 27.08 0.36
CA ARG A 468 8.51 27.68 1.46
C ARG A 468 8.13 26.73 2.60
N LEU A 469 8.25 25.42 2.38
CA LEU A 469 8.01 24.40 3.39
C LEU A 469 9.33 23.76 3.79
N VAL A 470 9.71 23.95 5.05
CA VAL A 470 10.91 23.39 5.65
C VAL A 470 10.58 22.03 6.24
N VAL A 471 11.36 21.00 5.88
CA VAL A 471 11.22 19.66 6.49
C VAL A 471 11.76 19.72 7.92
N ASP A 472 10.87 19.51 8.88
CA ASP A 472 11.19 19.53 10.31
C ASP A 472 11.63 18.14 10.81
N SER A 473 10.83 17.12 10.52
CA SER A 473 11.13 15.76 10.97
C SER A 473 10.64 14.70 9.99
N ILE A 474 11.36 13.57 9.96
CA ILE A 474 11.03 12.36 9.21
C ILE A 474 11.16 11.20 10.19
N SER A 475 10.11 10.41 10.37
CA SER A 475 10.08 9.26 11.28
C SER A 475 9.61 8.02 10.56
N ASN A 476 10.40 6.95 10.57
CA ASN A 476 10.05 5.68 9.94
C ASN A 476 9.25 4.80 10.92
N ILE A 477 7.98 4.56 10.61
CA ILE A 477 7.06 3.66 11.33
C ILE A 477 6.83 2.33 10.57
N GLY A 478 7.49 2.12 9.43
CA GLY A 478 7.36 0.93 8.58
C GLY A 478 7.39 -0.42 9.32
N PRO A 479 8.28 -0.64 10.31
CA PRO A 479 8.26 -1.87 11.10
C PRO A 479 6.92 -2.19 11.79
N HIS A 480 6.15 -1.18 12.19
CA HIS A 480 4.83 -1.39 12.79
C HIS A 480 3.78 -1.85 11.77
N TYR A 481 4.01 -1.59 10.48
CA TYR A 481 3.08 -1.98 9.41
C TYR A 481 3.06 -3.51 9.24
N ALA A 482 4.19 -4.19 9.47
CA ALA A 482 4.25 -5.65 9.45
C ALA A 482 3.22 -6.27 10.42
N ARG A 483 3.21 -5.83 11.69
CA ARG A 483 2.21 -6.27 12.68
C ARG A 483 0.80 -5.83 12.30
N THR A 484 0.63 -4.62 11.76
CA THR A 484 -0.69 -4.12 11.31
C THR A 484 -1.30 -5.07 10.26
N LEU A 485 -0.52 -5.46 9.24
CA LEU A 485 -0.95 -6.38 8.18
C LEU A 485 -1.20 -7.80 8.68
N ARG A 486 -0.38 -8.27 9.63
CA ARG A 486 -0.58 -9.56 10.30
C ARG A 486 -1.90 -9.60 11.07
N GLU A 487 -2.22 -8.55 11.82
CA GLU A 487 -3.50 -8.44 12.54
C GLU A 487 -4.70 -8.36 11.58
N TRP A 488 -4.60 -7.57 10.52
CA TRP A 488 -5.63 -7.52 9.48
C TRP A 488 -5.87 -8.89 8.85
N ARG A 489 -4.80 -9.59 8.46
CA ARG A 489 -4.89 -10.94 7.91
C ARG A 489 -5.55 -11.92 8.86
N ARG A 490 -5.14 -11.93 10.14
CA ARG A 490 -5.70 -12.81 11.17
C ARG A 490 -7.21 -12.58 11.32
N ARG A 491 -7.63 -11.31 11.41
CA ARG A 491 -9.06 -10.95 11.53
C ARG A 491 -9.83 -11.27 10.26
N PHE A 492 -9.26 -10.99 9.09
CA PHE A 492 -9.86 -11.29 7.80
C PHE A 492 -10.15 -12.78 7.64
N LEU A 493 -9.16 -13.64 7.95
CA LEU A 493 -9.32 -15.10 7.91
C LEU A 493 -10.38 -15.58 8.91
N HIS A 494 -10.30 -15.11 10.16
CA HIS A 494 -11.24 -15.49 11.21
C HIS A 494 -12.68 -15.09 10.87
N ALA A 495 -12.88 -13.90 10.30
CA ALA A 495 -14.19 -13.36 9.97
C ALA A 495 -14.64 -13.70 8.54
N PHE A 496 -13.88 -14.53 7.80
CA PHE A 496 -14.09 -14.66 6.36
C PHE A 496 -15.48 -15.22 6.03
N HIS A 497 -15.80 -16.41 6.53
CA HIS A 497 -17.06 -17.09 6.22
C HIS A 497 -18.27 -16.46 6.94
N ASP A 498 -18.05 -15.84 8.11
CA ASP A 498 -19.14 -15.29 8.93
C ASP A 498 -19.52 -13.86 8.53
N ARG A 499 -18.58 -13.07 7.98
CA ARG A 499 -18.79 -11.64 7.70
C ARG A 499 -18.32 -11.20 6.32
N VAL A 500 -17.11 -11.58 5.90
CA VAL A 500 -16.55 -11.09 4.62
C VAL A 500 -17.31 -11.67 3.44
N GLU A 501 -17.41 -13.00 3.35
CA GLU A 501 -18.10 -13.69 2.26
C GLU A 501 -19.58 -13.28 2.15
N PRO A 502 -20.37 -13.25 3.25
CA PRO A 502 -21.75 -12.75 3.19
C PRO A 502 -21.86 -11.31 2.70
N ALA A 503 -20.96 -10.41 3.14
CA ALA A 503 -20.95 -9.02 2.67
C ALA A 503 -20.65 -8.93 1.17
N LEU A 504 -19.63 -9.65 0.70
CA LEU A 504 -19.27 -9.70 -0.72
C LEU A 504 -20.42 -10.24 -1.57
N ARG A 505 -21.06 -11.34 -1.17
CA ARG A 505 -22.19 -11.91 -1.92
C ARG A 505 -23.42 -11.01 -1.90
N SER A 506 -23.63 -10.25 -0.83
CA SER A 506 -24.76 -9.31 -0.75
C SER A 506 -24.55 -8.09 -1.66
N GLU A 507 -23.31 -7.60 -1.76
CA GLU A 507 -22.96 -6.41 -2.53
C GLU A 507 -22.66 -6.73 -4.01
N HIS A 508 -22.19 -7.95 -4.28
CA HIS A 508 -21.81 -8.48 -5.59
C HIS A 508 -22.44 -9.87 -5.80
N PRO A 509 -23.78 -9.95 -5.96
CA PRO A 509 -24.52 -11.22 -6.07
C PRO A 509 -24.14 -12.07 -7.29
N GLU A 510 -23.44 -11.49 -8.25
CA GLU A 510 -22.91 -12.16 -9.44
C GLU A 510 -21.65 -12.99 -9.20
N MET A 511 -20.97 -12.82 -8.06
CA MET A 511 -19.74 -13.56 -7.74
C MET A 511 -20.02 -15.06 -7.57
N THR A 512 -19.29 -15.88 -8.31
CA THR A 512 -19.30 -17.34 -8.13
C THR A 512 -18.47 -17.76 -6.91
N ASP A 513 -18.63 -18.99 -6.45
CA ASP A 513 -17.79 -19.55 -5.39
C ASP A 513 -16.30 -19.54 -5.76
N ALA A 514 -15.99 -19.71 -7.05
CA ALA A 514 -14.63 -19.61 -7.55
C ALA A 514 -14.08 -18.17 -7.44
N ASP A 515 -14.90 -17.16 -7.72
CA ASP A 515 -14.50 -15.75 -7.59
C ASP A 515 -14.22 -15.39 -6.13
N ILE A 516 -15.05 -15.86 -5.20
CA ILE A 516 -14.87 -15.66 -3.75
C ILE A 516 -13.56 -16.30 -3.26
N GLU A 517 -13.24 -17.50 -3.73
CA GLU A 517 -11.98 -18.17 -3.35
C GLU A 517 -10.75 -17.48 -3.94
N VAL A 518 -10.80 -17.03 -5.21
CA VAL A 518 -9.73 -16.23 -5.82
C VAL A 518 -9.55 -14.91 -5.05
N PHE A 519 -10.66 -14.28 -4.67
CA PHE A 519 -10.65 -13.06 -3.86
C PHE A 519 -9.97 -13.29 -2.51
N LYS A 520 -10.36 -14.34 -1.78
CA LYS A 520 -9.75 -14.72 -0.50
C LYS A 520 -8.23 -14.88 -0.63
N ARG A 521 -7.78 -15.65 -1.63
CA ARG A 521 -6.36 -15.88 -1.91
C ARG A 521 -5.63 -14.59 -2.26
N LYS A 522 -6.20 -13.74 -3.12
CA LYS A 522 -5.62 -12.44 -3.48
C LYS A 522 -5.33 -11.60 -2.23
N TRP A 523 -6.29 -11.51 -1.31
CA TRP A 523 -6.16 -10.73 -0.09
C TRP A 523 -5.16 -11.33 0.91
N ILE A 524 -5.12 -12.65 1.05
CA ILE A 524 -4.09 -13.33 1.85
C ILE A 524 -2.70 -13.03 1.29
N TYR A 525 -2.52 -13.14 -0.03
CA TYR A 525 -1.24 -12.85 -0.69
C TYR A 525 -0.85 -11.38 -0.50
N TYR A 526 -1.78 -10.45 -0.66
CA TYR A 526 -1.56 -9.03 -0.38
C TYR A 526 -1.03 -8.78 1.02
N PHE A 527 -1.70 -9.30 2.06
CA PHE A 527 -1.26 -9.08 3.43
C PHE A 527 0.12 -9.67 3.69
N CYS A 528 0.39 -10.90 3.27
CA CYS A 528 1.70 -11.54 3.45
C CYS A 528 2.81 -10.82 2.68
N TYR A 529 2.55 -10.45 1.43
CA TYR A 529 3.51 -9.77 0.55
C TYR A 529 3.94 -8.44 1.16
N CYS A 530 2.99 -7.63 1.63
CA CYS A 530 3.28 -6.37 2.28
C CYS A 530 3.89 -6.55 3.68
N GLU A 531 3.41 -7.53 4.48
CA GLU A 531 3.94 -7.83 5.82
C GLU A 531 5.45 -8.04 5.75
N VAL A 532 5.88 -8.91 4.84
CA VAL A 532 7.29 -9.19 4.59
C VAL A 532 8.02 -7.98 4.02
N GLY A 533 7.37 -7.23 3.13
CA GLY A 533 7.95 -6.03 2.55
C GLY A 533 8.43 -5.04 3.62
N PHE A 534 7.61 -4.83 4.64
CA PHE A 534 7.93 -3.95 5.76
C PHE A 534 8.89 -4.58 6.77
N SER A 535 8.73 -5.87 7.10
CA SER A 535 9.58 -6.54 8.08
C SER A 535 11.05 -6.66 7.62
N GLU A 536 11.25 -6.87 6.30
CA GLU A 536 12.57 -6.93 5.67
C GLU A 536 13.11 -5.56 5.23
N ARG A 537 12.41 -4.47 5.57
CA ARG A 537 12.79 -3.08 5.22
C ARG A 537 13.00 -2.85 3.71
N VAL A 538 12.33 -3.65 2.87
CA VAL A 538 12.25 -3.38 1.43
C VAL A 538 11.11 -2.43 1.08
N LEU A 539 10.26 -2.14 2.06
CA LEU A 539 9.33 -1.03 2.16
C LEU A 539 9.61 -0.26 3.46
N GLY A 540 9.27 1.01 3.49
CA GLY A 540 9.22 1.83 4.69
C GLY A 540 7.91 2.62 4.73
N ASP A 541 7.56 3.18 5.88
CA ASP A 541 6.42 4.08 6.01
C ASP A 541 6.85 5.25 6.89
N HIS A 542 6.70 6.47 6.38
CA HIS A 542 7.31 7.65 6.97
C HIS A 542 6.28 8.70 7.30
N ILE A 543 6.32 9.18 8.54
CA ILE A 543 5.66 10.42 8.96
C ILE A 543 6.64 11.57 8.72
N ILE A 544 6.27 12.50 7.86
CA ILE A 544 7.07 13.67 7.49
C ILE A 544 6.31 14.92 7.90
N THR A 545 6.97 15.79 8.68
CA THR A 545 6.40 17.06 9.11
C THR A 545 7.14 18.21 8.43
N MET A 546 6.38 19.17 7.92
CA MET A 546 6.90 20.40 7.33
C MET A 546 6.27 21.62 7.98
N ALA A 547 7.06 22.66 8.19
CA ALA A 547 6.60 23.92 8.75
C ALA A 547 6.97 25.11 7.84
N ARG A 548 6.27 26.22 8.01
CA ARG A 548 6.65 27.51 7.41
C ARG A 548 8.00 27.98 7.96
N GLU A 549 8.83 28.52 7.07
CA GLU A 549 10.03 29.25 7.48
C GLU A 549 9.66 30.38 8.47
N GLY A 550 10.40 30.50 9.56
CA GLY A 550 10.16 31.52 10.58
C GLY A 550 8.99 31.26 11.53
N ASN A 551 8.34 30.09 11.46
CA ASN A 551 7.28 29.70 12.40
C ASN A 551 7.86 29.35 13.78
N ALA A 552 8.24 30.37 14.56
CA ALA A 552 8.83 30.21 15.89
C ALA A 552 7.86 29.61 16.92
N GLU A 553 6.56 29.61 16.66
CA GLU A 553 5.55 29.02 17.55
C GLU A 553 5.48 27.50 17.42
N TYR A 554 6.01 26.92 16.34
CA TYR A 554 6.07 25.48 16.17
C TYR A 554 7.26 24.92 16.95
N GLY A 555 6.97 24.12 17.98
CA GLY A 555 7.96 23.64 18.94
C GLY A 555 8.85 22.51 18.41
N CYS A 556 9.96 22.26 19.10
CA CYS A 556 10.87 21.14 18.83
C CYS A 556 10.75 20.09 19.95
N THR A 557 10.27 18.89 19.62
CA THR A 557 9.98 17.81 20.59
C THR A 557 11.12 16.79 20.72
N THR A 558 12.34 17.14 20.30
CA THR A 558 13.46 16.18 20.18
C THR A 558 13.96 15.63 21.53
N PHE A 559 13.68 16.31 22.64
CA PHE A 559 14.20 15.96 23.98
C PHE A 559 13.11 15.66 25.03
N GLU A 560 11.86 15.48 24.62
CA GLU A 560 10.76 15.12 25.53
C GLU A 560 10.57 13.61 25.68
#